data_AF-A0AAJ0B4M4-F1
#
_entry.id   AF-A0AAJ0B4M4-F1
#
_cell.length_a   1.000
_cell.length_b   1.000
_cell.length_c   1.000
_cell.angle_alpha   90.00
_cell.angle_beta   90.00
_cell.angle_gamma   90.00
#
_symmetry.space_group_name_H-M   'P 1'
#
loop_
_entity.id
_entity.type
_entity.pdbx_description
1 polymer ?
#
loop_
_entity_poly.entity_id
_entity_poly.type
_entity_poly.pdbx_seq_one_letter_code
_entity_poly.pdbx_strand_id
1 'polypeptide(L)'
;MKRIETPKAESSEDAAMHPGQQTDLLAARTAPSDRRPRRDVLPPEIVEIMVPSLKVGAAAGLLGAFTGAAAGIIRSAPPVLFSLAMGGQWFALSSSYYASRQVALNALRKGEDITPTEKVKASAVAGGFAGMVGGAIRGPKNIVPGVIMFSLFGGAGQMIANAITWRPSSEPSKGFLRSKWSPVTYLSDQEYEKILREKLLRVDAEIAVVDDTIREIREAQSHPSEQLDKKDPGSSK
;
A
#
# COMPACT_ATOMS: atom_id res chain seq x y z
N MET A 1 -75.47 -35.66 -3.25
CA MET A 1 -74.89 -34.32 -3.02
C MET A 1 -73.86 -34.40 -1.89
N LYS A 2 -72.62 -33.96 -2.14
CA LYS A 2 -71.53 -33.53 -1.22
C LYS A 2 -71.18 -34.47 -0.04
N ARG A 3 -70.13 -35.30 -0.12
CA ARG A 3 -68.65 -35.08 -0.03
C ARG A 3 -68.09 -35.19 1.41
N ILE A 4 -67.75 -36.43 1.79
CA ILE A 4 -66.48 -36.99 2.34
C ILE A 4 -65.75 -36.27 3.51
N GLU A 5 -65.81 -36.92 4.68
CA GLU A 5 -64.78 -37.32 5.69
C GLU A 5 -63.66 -36.35 6.18
N THR A 6 -63.80 -35.91 7.45
CA THR A 6 -62.97 -36.13 8.69
C THR A 6 -61.47 -36.55 8.63
N PRO A 7 -60.69 -36.54 9.75
CA PRO A 7 -60.59 -35.65 10.95
C PRO A 7 -59.12 -35.42 11.45
N LYS A 8 -58.95 -34.87 12.69
CA LYS A 8 -57.87 -35.10 13.70
C LYS A 8 -56.93 -33.89 13.96
N ALA A 9 -57.15 -33.18 15.08
CA ALA A 9 -56.40 -33.18 16.37
C ALA A 9 -55.05 -32.43 16.26
N GLU A 10 -54.58 -31.59 17.19
CA GLU A 10 -54.46 -31.80 18.64
C GLU A 10 -53.91 -30.52 19.32
N SER A 11 -54.20 -30.38 20.63
CA SER A 11 -53.44 -29.70 21.71
C SER A 11 -52.81 -28.33 21.46
N SER A 12 -53.27 -27.24 22.07
CA SER A 12 -53.19 -26.87 23.50
C SER A 12 -51.82 -26.30 23.93
N GLU A 13 -51.93 -25.11 24.52
CA GLU A 13 -51.08 -24.49 25.55
C GLU A 13 -49.72 -23.93 25.11
N ASP A 14 -49.62 -22.62 24.93
CA ASP A 14 -49.44 -21.61 26.01
C ASP A 14 -48.13 -21.78 26.79
N ALA A 15 -47.10 -21.07 26.32
CA ALA A 15 -46.08 -20.50 27.19
C ALA A 15 -45.63 -19.15 26.61
N ALA A 16 -46.00 -18.10 27.33
CA ALA A 16 -45.91 -16.70 26.99
C ALA A 16 -44.51 -16.21 26.55
N MET A 17 -44.47 -15.50 25.41
CA MET A 17 -43.47 -14.46 25.16
C MET A 17 -44.14 -13.34 24.36
N HIS A 18 -44.24 -12.15 24.96
CA HIS A 18 -44.92 -11.00 24.36
C HIS A 18 -44.30 -10.63 22.99
N PRO A 19 -45.06 -10.68 21.87
CA PRO A 19 -44.53 -10.41 20.54
C PRO A 19 -44.30 -8.93 20.22
N GLY A 20 -44.56 -8.01 21.17
CA GLY A 20 -44.52 -6.56 20.93
C GLY A 20 -43.12 -5.92 20.99
N GLN A 21 -42.13 -6.54 21.64
CA GLN A 21 -40.77 -5.95 21.75
C GLN A 21 -39.82 -6.41 20.64
N GLN A 22 -40.11 -7.54 19.99
CA GLN A 22 -39.24 -8.06 18.93
C GLN A 22 -39.47 -7.33 17.61
N THR A 23 -40.69 -6.86 17.35
CA THR A 23 -41.03 -6.05 16.18
C THR A 23 -40.34 -4.68 16.20
N ASP A 24 -40.21 -4.04 17.36
CA ASP A 24 -39.54 -2.74 17.46
C ASP A 24 -38.01 -2.85 17.36
N LEU A 25 -37.41 -3.93 17.87
CA LEU A 25 -35.97 -4.17 17.74
C LEU A 25 -35.56 -4.68 16.35
N LEU A 26 -36.44 -5.42 15.66
CA LEU A 26 -36.26 -5.79 14.24
C LEU A 26 -36.50 -4.59 13.32
N ALA A 27 -37.49 -3.74 13.59
CA ALA A 27 -37.74 -2.52 12.84
C ALA A 27 -36.60 -1.49 13.01
N ALA A 28 -36.00 -1.39 14.20
CA ALA A 28 -34.84 -0.54 14.45
C ALA A 28 -33.55 -1.02 13.75
N ARG A 29 -33.46 -2.33 13.41
CA ARG A 29 -32.34 -2.89 12.62
C ARG A 29 -32.51 -2.72 11.11
N THR A 30 -33.69 -2.36 10.63
CA THR A 30 -33.98 -2.10 9.22
C THR A 30 -34.29 -0.64 8.93
N ALA A 31 -33.97 0.28 9.85
CA ALA A 31 -33.93 1.68 9.51
C ALA A 31 -32.88 1.86 8.39
N PRO A 32 -33.26 2.33 7.18
CA PRO A 32 -32.27 2.72 6.21
C PRO A 32 -31.42 3.78 6.90
N SER A 33 -30.12 3.50 7.05
CA SER A 33 -29.15 4.53 7.38
C SER A 33 -29.43 5.67 6.42
N ASP A 34 -29.93 6.78 6.97
CA ASP A 34 -30.09 8.04 6.27
C ASP A 34 -28.68 8.48 5.85
N ARG A 35 -28.22 7.88 4.74
CA ARG A 35 -27.08 8.34 3.97
C ARG A 35 -27.56 9.65 3.41
N ARG A 36 -27.40 10.71 4.21
CA ARG A 36 -27.41 12.08 3.75
C ARG A 36 -26.78 12.05 2.36
N PRO A 37 -27.48 12.51 1.31
CA PRO A 37 -26.90 12.51 -0.02
C PRO A 37 -25.58 13.25 0.12
N ARG A 38 -24.46 12.53 -0.04
CA ARG A 38 -23.19 13.17 -0.30
C ARG A 38 -23.54 14.03 -1.50
N ARG A 39 -23.54 15.34 -1.27
CA ARG A 39 -23.61 16.30 -2.36
C ARG A 39 -22.36 16.00 -3.15
N ASP A 40 -22.48 15.15 -4.16
CA ASP A 40 -21.45 14.90 -5.14
C ASP A 40 -21.39 16.21 -5.91
N VAL A 41 -20.54 17.12 -5.41
CA VAL A 41 -20.36 18.48 -5.95
C VAL A 41 -19.77 18.41 -7.37
N LEU A 42 -19.34 17.23 -7.82
CA LEU A 42 -18.76 16.94 -9.11
C LEU A 42 -19.31 15.62 -9.67
N PRO A 43 -19.49 15.50 -11.00
CA PRO A 43 -19.82 14.25 -11.67
C PRO A 43 -18.83 13.12 -11.29
N PRO A 44 -19.29 11.88 -11.10
CA PRO A 44 -18.45 10.75 -10.67
C PRO A 44 -17.25 10.52 -11.62
N GLU A 45 -17.44 10.74 -12.92
CA GLU A 45 -16.39 10.64 -13.94
C GLU A 45 -15.22 11.62 -13.69
N ILE A 46 -15.51 12.84 -13.23
CA ILE A 46 -14.48 13.83 -12.92
C ILE A 46 -13.70 13.43 -11.66
N VAL A 47 -14.39 12.88 -10.67
CA VAL A 47 -13.76 12.41 -9.42
C VAL A 47 -12.81 11.23 -9.71
N GLU A 48 -13.22 10.30 -10.58
CA GLU A 48 -12.40 9.16 -11.01
C GLU A 48 -11.13 9.60 -11.75
N ILE A 49 -11.18 10.71 -12.50
CA ILE A 49 -10.01 11.26 -13.20
C ILE A 49 -9.12 12.07 -12.26
N MET A 50 -9.74 12.92 -11.43
CA MET A 50 -9.04 13.86 -10.57
C MET A 50 -8.35 13.16 -9.41
N VAL A 51 -9.00 12.23 -8.71
CA VAL A 51 -8.43 11.61 -7.50
C VAL A 51 -7.10 10.90 -7.76
N PRO A 52 -6.96 10.03 -8.78
CA PRO A 52 -5.68 9.40 -9.06
C PRO A 52 -4.62 10.43 -9.49
N SER A 53 -5.02 11.42 -10.29
CA SER A 53 -4.10 12.46 -10.77
C SER A 53 -3.58 13.33 -9.64
N LEU A 54 -4.43 13.70 -8.68
CA LEU A 54 -4.05 14.43 -7.48
C LEU A 54 -3.18 13.58 -6.54
N LYS A 55 -3.46 12.28 -6.40
CA LYS A 55 -2.63 11.38 -5.58
C LYS A 55 -1.21 11.27 -6.14
N VAL A 56 -1.07 11.01 -7.43
CA VAL A 56 0.24 10.91 -8.08
C VAL A 56 0.92 12.28 -8.12
N GLY A 57 0.14 13.34 -8.31
CA GLY A 57 0.58 14.72 -8.18
C GLY A 57 1.16 15.02 -6.81
N ALA A 58 0.46 14.68 -5.73
CA ALA A 58 0.89 14.91 -4.36
C ALA A 58 2.17 14.13 -4.02
N ALA A 59 2.23 12.85 -4.41
CA ALA A 59 3.43 12.04 -4.22
C ALA A 59 4.64 12.63 -4.95
N ALA A 60 4.46 13.03 -6.22
CA ALA A 60 5.51 13.70 -7.00
C ALA A 60 5.87 15.07 -6.42
N GLY A 61 4.90 15.83 -5.94
CA GLY A 61 5.11 17.14 -5.31
C GLY A 61 5.92 17.05 -4.02
N LEU A 62 5.66 16.04 -3.19
CA LEU A 62 6.46 15.77 -1.99
C LEU A 62 7.90 15.42 -2.36
N LEU A 63 8.11 14.55 -3.33
CA LEU A 63 9.44 14.22 -3.82
C LEU A 63 10.16 15.46 -4.36
N GLY A 64 9.46 16.28 -5.17
CA GLY A 64 9.97 17.55 -5.67
C GLY A 64 10.30 18.54 -4.55
N ALA A 65 9.52 18.55 -3.47
CA ALA A 65 9.80 19.39 -2.31
C ALA A 65 11.05 18.92 -1.56
N PHE A 66 11.24 17.61 -1.37
CA PHE A 66 12.47 17.06 -0.79
C PHE A 66 13.70 17.40 -1.63
N THR A 67 13.62 17.18 -2.95
CA THR A 67 14.70 17.55 -3.88
C THR A 67 14.96 19.06 -3.87
N GLY A 68 13.90 19.88 -3.83
CA GLY A 68 14.00 21.33 -3.74
C GLY A 68 14.66 21.81 -2.45
N ALA A 69 14.33 21.21 -1.31
CA ALA A 69 14.97 21.52 -0.03
C ALA A 69 16.48 21.22 -0.07
N ALA A 70 16.85 20.04 -0.56
CA ALA A 70 18.25 19.66 -0.73
C ALA A 70 19.00 20.61 -1.68
N ALA A 71 18.38 20.96 -2.82
CA ALA A 71 18.96 21.90 -3.78
C ALA A 71 19.10 23.32 -3.21
N GLY A 72 18.15 23.77 -2.39
CA GLY A 72 18.21 25.05 -1.69
C GLY A 72 19.40 25.11 -0.72
N ILE A 73 19.61 24.05 0.06
CA ILE A 73 20.77 23.93 0.96
C ILE A 73 22.09 23.98 0.18
N ILE A 74 22.21 23.18 -0.88
CA ILE A 74 23.44 23.12 -1.71
C ILE A 74 23.75 24.47 -2.38
N ARG A 75 22.72 25.23 -2.75
CA ARG A 75 22.88 26.54 -3.40
C ARG A 75 22.91 27.73 -2.42
N SER A 76 22.92 27.49 -1.11
CA SER A 76 22.84 28.55 -0.09
C SER A 76 21.65 29.50 -0.30
N ALA A 77 20.53 28.97 -0.79
CA ALA A 77 19.30 29.69 -1.05
C ALA A 77 18.21 29.26 -0.05
N PRO A 78 17.12 30.04 0.14
CA PRO A 78 16.08 29.71 1.12
C PRO A 78 15.46 28.33 0.84
N PRO A 79 15.71 27.30 1.68
CA PRO A 79 15.32 25.92 1.36
C PRO A 79 13.81 25.75 1.23
N VAL A 80 13.04 26.50 2.01
CA VAL A 80 11.57 26.50 1.98
C VAL A 80 11.02 27.02 0.66
N LEU A 81 11.61 28.08 0.10
CA LEU A 81 11.16 28.62 -1.19
C LEU A 81 11.49 27.66 -2.33
N PHE A 82 12.68 27.06 -2.30
CA PHE A 82 13.07 26.07 -3.30
C PHE A 82 12.25 24.78 -3.20
N SER A 83 11.93 24.30 -2.00
CA SER A 83 11.07 23.14 -1.80
C SER A 83 9.64 23.40 -2.28
N LEU A 84 9.06 24.57 -1.95
CA LEU A 84 7.72 24.93 -2.41
C LEU A 84 7.66 25.14 -3.92
N ALA A 85 8.65 25.80 -4.50
CA ALA A 85 8.71 26.03 -5.95
C ALA A 85 8.88 24.73 -6.73
N MET A 86 9.83 23.87 -6.34
CA MET A 86 10.05 22.58 -7.01
C MET A 86 8.89 21.62 -6.79
N GLY A 87 8.39 21.53 -5.56
CA GLY A 87 7.24 20.69 -5.22
C GLY A 87 5.97 21.12 -5.96
N GLY A 88 5.67 22.42 -6.00
CA GLY A 88 4.53 22.96 -6.74
C GLY A 88 4.64 22.72 -8.25
N GLN A 89 5.84 22.89 -8.82
CA GLN A 89 6.08 22.59 -10.24
C GLN A 89 5.90 21.11 -10.56
N TRP A 90 6.45 20.21 -9.74
CA TRP A 90 6.32 18.76 -9.93
C TRP A 90 4.89 18.28 -9.71
N PHE A 91 4.19 18.85 -8.73
CA PHE A 91 2.77 18.61 -8.51
C PHE A 91 1.94 18.99 -9.75
N ALA A 92 2.13 20.21 -10.27
CA ALA A 92 1.38 20.69 -11.43
C ALA A 92 1.67 19.86 -12.68
N LEU A 93 2.94 19.56 -12.95
CA LEU A 93 3.37 18.71 -14.06
C LEU A 93 2.77 17.30 -13.97
N SER A 94 2.86 16.66 -12.80
CA SER A 94 2.40 15.28 -12.61
C SER A 94 0.88 15.18 -12.64
N SER A 95 0.17 16.10 -11.97
CA SER A 95 -1.29 16.12 -11.96
C SER A 95 -1.87 16.38 -13.35
N SER A 96 -1.33 17.36 -14.08
CA SER A 96 -1.77 17.66 -15.45
C SER A 96 -1.50 16.49 -16.40
N TYR A 97 -0.33 15.87 -16.32
CA TYR A 97 -0.02 14.68 -17.10
C TYR A 97 -1.01 13.55 -16.85
N TYR A 98 -1.23 13.15 -15.60
CA TYR A 98 -2.13 12.04 -15.27
C TYR A 98 -3.59 12.34 -15.63
N ALA A 99 -4.06 13.56 -15.41
CA ALA A 99 -5.42 13.96 -15.75
C ALA A 99 -5.63 13.92 -17.27
N SER A 100 -4.74 14.56 -18.04
CA SER A 100 -4.83 14.57 -19.50
C SER A 100 -4.67 13.18 -20.09
N ARG A 101 -3.84 12.32 -19.50
CA ARG A 101 -3.67 10.93 -19.95
C ARG A 101 -4.94 10.13 -19.74
N GLN A 102 -5.61 10.26 -18.60
CA GLN A 102 -6.87 9.57 -18.33
C GLN A 102 -7.98 10.01 -19.29
N VAL A 103 -8.11 11.32 -19.53
CA VAL A 103 -9.07 11.85 -20.52
C VAL A 103 -8.77 11.30 -21.91
N ALA A 104 -7.51 11.32 -22.35
CA ALA A 104 -7.11 10.79 -23.65
C ALA A 104 -7.37 9.28 -23.78
N LEU A 105 -7.10 8.51 -22.74
CA LEU A 105 -7.36 7.07 -22.73
C LEU A 105 -8.86 6.76 -22.74
N ASN A 106 -9.67 7.50 -21.98
CA ASN A 106 -11.12 7.34 -21.97
C ASN A 106 -11.72 7.68 -23.34
N ALA A 107 -11.23 8.73 -24.00
CA ALA A 107 -11.66 9.10 -25.35
C ALA A 107 -11.28 8.05 -26.42
N LEU A 108 -10.15 7.36 -26.25
CA LEU A 108 -9.71 6.29 -27.15
C LEU A 108 -10.38 4.94 -26.86
N ARG A 109 -11.00 4.79 -25.68
CA ARG A 109 -11.62 3.54 -25.23
C ARG A 109 -12.99 3.35 -25.90
N LYS A 110 -13.01 2.76 -27.09
CA LYS A 110 -14.23 2.43 -27.84
C LYS A 110 -14.89 1.10 -27.39
N GLY A 111 -14.88 0.81 -26.10
CA GLY A 111 -15.45 -0.43 -25.54
C GLY A 111 -14.57 -1.68 -25.67
N GLU A 112 -13.37 -1.57 -26.23
CA GLU A 112 -12.37 -2.65 -26.33
C GLU A 112 -11.13 -2.34 -25.45
N ASP A 113 -10.26 -3.34 -25.27
CA ASP A 113 -8.99 -3.19 -24.58
C ASP A 113 -8.06 -2.21 -25.31
N ILE A 114 -7.47 -1.29 -24.55
CA ILE A 114 -6.62 -0.22 -25.09
C ILE A 114 -5.32 -0.82 -25.63
N THR A 115 -5.07 -0.62 -26.92
CA THR A 115 -3.86 -1.13 -27.58
C THR A 115 -2.61 -0.42 -27.07
N PRO A 116 -1.44 -1.09 -27.09
CA PRO A 116 -0.17 -0.49 -26.68
C PRO A 116 0.17 0.81 -27.44
N THR A 117 -0.19 0.89 -28.72
CA THR A 117 -0.02 2.08 -29.56
C THR A 117 -0.91 3.24 -29.13
N GLU A 118 -2.15 2.97 -28.73
CA GLU A 118 -3.06 3.99 -28.20
C GLU A 118 -2.57 4.53 -26.86
N LYS A 119 -1.99 3.69 -25.99
CA LYS A 119 -1.34 4.13 -24.76
C LYS A 119 -0.20 5.10 -25.06
N VAL A 120 0.62 4.83 -26.08
CA VAL A 120 1.72 5.71 -26.50
C VAL A 120 1.19 7.05 -26.98
N LYS A 121 0.15 7.04 -27.84
CA LYS A 121 -0.49 8.28 -28.32
C LYS A 121 -1.08 9.10 -27.16
N ALA A 122 -1.83 8.46 -26.27
CA ALA A 122 -2.40 9.12 -25.09
C ALA A 122 -1.31 9.71 -24.19
N SER A 123 -0.19 9.00 -24.02
CA SER A 123 0.93 9.46 -23.19
C SER A 123 1.71 10.60 -23.85
N ALA A 124 1.82 10.63 -25.18
CA ALA A 124 2.40 11.74 -25.92
C ALA A 124 1.52 13.00 -25.82
N VAL A 125 0.21 12.87 -26.03
CA VAL A 125 -0.75 14.00 -25.88
C VAL A 125 -0.72 14.54 -24.45
N ALA A 126 -0.79 13.65 -23.45
CA ALA A 126 -0.70 14.03 -22.05
C ALA A 126 0.63 14.70 -21.71
N GLY A 127 1.73 14.21 -22.27
CA GLY A 127 3.04 14.84 -22.20
C GLY A 127 3.01 16.27 -22.75
N GLY A 128 2.41 16.48 -23.91
CA GLY A 128 2.23 17.81 -24.49
C GLY A 128 1.46 18.77 -23.58
N PHE A 129 0.33 18.32 -23.01
CA PHE A 129 -0.46 19.13 -22.06
C PHE A 129 0.34 19.47 -20.79
N ALA A 130 1.04 18.49 -20.22
CA ALA A 130 1.89 18.75 -19.06
C ALA A 130 3.04 19.71 -19.41
N GLY A 131 3.64 19.57 -20.59
CA GLY A 131 4.67 20.46 -21.10
C GLY A 131 4.17 21.90 -21.33
N MET A 132 2.92 22.05 -21.78
CA MET A 132 2.26 23.35 -21.87
C MET A 132 2.11 23.99 -20.48
N VAL A 133 1.58 23.24 -19.50
CA VAL A 133 1.42 23.72 -18.11
C VAL A 133 2.78 24.09 -17.50
N GLY A 134 3.77 23.20 -17.62
CA GLY A 134 5.12 23.42 -17.10
C GLY A 134 5.88 24.54 -17.80
N GLY A 135 5.63 24.74 -19.09
CA GLY A 135 6.15 25.86 -19.87
C GLY A 135 5.51 27.17 -19.44
N ALA A 136 4.18 27.20 -19.28
CA ALA A 136 3.44 28.38 -18.84
C ALA A 136 3.89 28.88 -17.46
N ILE A 137 4.15 27.96 -16.51
CA ILE A 137 4.68 28.31 -15.17
C ILE A 137 6.05 29.02 -15.26
N ARG A 138 6.85 28.71 -16.29
CA ARG A 138 8.18 29.31 -16.53
C ARG A 138 8.15 30.46 -17.54
N GLY A 139 6.97 30.85 -18.03
CA GLY A 139 6.75 31.93 -18.99
C GLY A 139 6.38 31.47 -20.41
N PRO A 140 5.66 32.30 -21.17
CA PRO A 140 5.00 31.89 -22.43
C PRO A 140 5.98 31.42 -23.52
N LYS A 141 7.21 31.93 -23.53
CA LYS A 141 8.27 31.50 -24.46
C LYS A 141 8.68 30.04 -24.28
N ASN A 142 8.41 29.45 -23.12
CA ASN A 142 8.77 28.07 -22.78
C ASN A 142 7.64 27.07 -23.06
N ILE A 143 6.47 27.52 -23.53
CA ILE A 143 5.32 26.65 -23.82
C ILE A 143 5.64 25.71 -24.98
N VAL A 144 6.03 26.25 -26.14
CA VAL A 144 6.27 25.43 -27.34
C VAL A 144 7.40 24.40 -27.14
N PRO A 145 8.58 24.77 -26.61
CA PRO A 145 9.62 23.79 -26.30
C PRO A 145 9.15 22.75 -25.27
N GLY A 146 8.37 23.18 -24.27
CA GLY A 146 7.79 22.29 -23.26
C GLY A 146 6.86 21.25 -23.86
N VAL A 147 5.90 21.67 -24.68
CA VAL A 147 4.96 20.76 -25.37
C VAL A 147 5.73 19.69 -26.16
N ILE A 148 6.72 20.09 -26.95
CA ILE A 148 7.50 19.17 -27.79
C ILE A 148 8.25 18.16 -26.92
N MET A 149 9.06 18.64 -25.97
CA MET A 149 9.91 17.77 -25.16
C MET A 149 9.09 16.81 -24.30
N PHE A 150 8.06 17.31 -23.61
CA PHE A 150 7.25 16.44 -22.75
C PHE A 150 6.36 15.50 -23.55
N SER A 151 5.93 15.85 -24.78
CA SER A 151 5.25 14.89 -25.67
C SER A 151 6.16 13.73 -26.05
N LEU A 152 7.41 14.03 -26.40
CA LEU A 152 8.42 13.01 -26.71
C LEU A 152 8.69 12.12 -25.49
N PHE A 153 8.90 12.70 -24.31
CA PHE A 153 9.10 11.93 -23.09
C PHE A 153 7.90 11.06 -22.72
N GLY A 154 6.68 11.58 -22.89
CA GLY A 154 5.45 10.83 -22.63
C GLY A 154 5.29 9.63 -23.57
N GLY A 155 5.50 9.84 -24.87
CA GLY A 155 5.44 8.76 -25.87
C GLY A 155 6.55 7.73 -25.69
N ALA A 156 7.80 8.17 -25.58
CA ALA A 156 8.97 7.31 -25.39
C ALA A 156 8.90 6.54 -24.07
N GLY A 157 8.49 7.17 -22.98
CA GLY A 157 8.31 6.53 -21.68
C GLY A 157 7.28 5.39 -21.74
N GLN A 158 6.17 5.61 -22.46
CA GLN A 158 5.18 4.55 -22.66
C GLN A 158 5.68 3.45 -23.60
N MET A 159 6.49 3.75 -24.62
CA MET A 159 7.13 2.72 -25.45
C MET A 159 8.05 1.83 -24.61
N ILE A 160 8.86 2.42 -23.72
CA ILE A 160 9.71 1.67 -22.80
C ILE A 160 8.87 0.81 -21.85
N ALA A 161 7.80 1.37 -21.27
CA ALA A 161 6.89 0.62 -20.40
C ALA A 161 6.27 -0.58 -21.13
N ASN A 162 5.82 -0.38 -22.38
CA ASN A 162 5.29 -1.45 -23.22
C ASN A 162 6.35 -2.53 -23.46
N ALA A 163 7.58 -2.15 -23.82
CA ALA A 163 8.67 -3.09 -24.04
C ALA A 163 9.05 -3.93 -22.81
N ILE A 164 8.96 -3.35 -21.60
CA ILE A 164 9.19 -4.07 -20.35
C ILE A 164 8.06 -5.08 -20.09
N THR A 165 6.80 -4.68 -20.29
CA THR A 165 5.65 -5.58 -20.08
C THR A 165 5.58 -6.75 -21.05
N TRP A 166 6.21 -6.64 -22.23
CA TRP A 166 6.25 -7.70 -23.24
C TRP A 166 7.35 -8.72 -22.98
N ARG A 167 8.25 -8.48 -22.02
CA ARG A 167 9.21 -9.49 -21.59
C ARG A 167 8.44 -10.50 -20.72
N PRO A 168 8.30 -11.77 -21.14
CA PRO A 168 7.68 -12.79 -20.31
C PRO A 168 8.46 -12.85 -19.00
N SER A 169 7.74 -12.80 -17.88
CA SER A 169 8.29 -12.80 -16.52
C SER A 169 8.84 -14.16 -16.12
N SER A 170 9.68 -14.77 -16.96
CA SER A 170 10.41 -15.99 -16.63
C SER A 170 11.68 -15.71 -15.82
N GLU A 171 12.14 -14.46 -15.71
CA GLU A 171 13.17 -14.06 -14.75
C GLU A 171 12.96 -12.60 -14.30
N PRO A 172 12.91 -12.30 -12.99
CA PRO A 172 12.88 -10.93 -12.51
C PRO A 172 14.15 -10.21 -13.00
N SER A 173 14.00 -8.94 -13.37
CA SER A 173 15.03 -8.15 -14.05
C SER A 173 16.37 -8.14 -13.29
N LYS A 174 17.26 -9.04 -13.69
CA LYS A 174 18.58 -9.30 -13.09
C LYS A 174 19.51 -8.08 -13.04
N GLY A 175 19.22 -7.00 -13.75
CA GLY A 175 20.13 -5.86 -13.90
C GLY A 175 20.08 -4.82 -12.78
N PHE A 176 18.90 -4.46 -12.28
CA PHE A 176 18.77 -3.39 -11.27
C PHE A 176 18.89 -3.93 -9.85
N LEU A 177 18.21 -5.04 -9.56
CA LEU A 177 18.17 -5.66 -8.23
C LEU A 177 19.48 -6.36 -7.83
N ARG A 178 20.34 -6.71 -8.80
CA ARG A 178 21.67 -7.31 -8.57
C ARG A 178 22.82 -6.30 -8.63
N SER A 179 22.53 -5.03 -8.91
CA SER A 179 23.55 -3.98 -8.96
C SER A 179 24.13 -3.73 -7.57
N LYS A 180 25.43 -3.39 -7.49
CA LYS A 180 26.13 -3.01 -6.25
C LYS A 180 25.52 -1.79 -5.54
N TRP A 181 24.56 -1.12 -6.18
CA TRP A 181 23.82 0.03 -5.68
C TRP A 181 22.42 -0.31 -5.13
N SER A 182 22.00 -1.58 -5.15
CA SER A 182 20.73 -2.01 -4.56
C SER A 182 20.91 -2.28 -3.05
N PRO A 183 20.17 -1.59 -2.16
CA PRO A 183 20.14 -1.90 -0.72
C PRO A 183 19.46 -3.24 -0.41
N VAL A 184 18.79 -3.84 -1.41
CA VAL A 184 18.07 -5.10 -1.28
C VAL A 184 18.83 -6.16 -2.08
N THR A 185 19.33 -7.18 -1.38
CA THR A 185 20.00 -8.33 -1.97
C THR A 185 18.97 -9.34 -2.46
N TYR A 186 18.99 -9.67 -3.75
CA TYR A 186 18.22 -10.80 -4.26
C TYR A 186 18.81 -12.09 -3.73
N LEU A 187 18.00 -12.89 -3.05
CA LEU A 187 18.39 -14.16 -2.48
C LEU A 187 17.76 -15.28 -3.29
N SER A 188 18.58 -16.23 -3.75
CA SER A 188 18.03 -17.43 -4.40
C SER A 188 17.40 -18.36 -3.36
N ASP A 189 16.44 -19.18 -3.76
CA ASP A 189 15.74 -20.11 -2.85
C ASP A 189 16.71 -21.01 -2.08
N GLN A 190 17.79 -21.46 -2.73
CA GLN A 190 18.86 -22.26 -2.11
C GLN A 190 19.64 -21.47 -1.05
N GLU A 191 19.87 -20.18 -1.29
CA GLU A 191 20.60 -19.32 -0.39
C GLU A 191 19.73 -18.92 0.83
N TYR A 192 18.43 -18.77 0.62
CA TYR A 192 17.45 -18.62 1.70
C TYR A 192 17.39 -19.86 2.59
N GLU A 193 17.34 -21.05 1.97
CA GLU A 193 17.37 -22.31 2.71
C GLU A 193 18.64 -22.44 3.56
N LYS A 194 19.81 -22.08 3.01
CA LYS A 194 21.07 -22.08 3.74
C LYS A 194 21.04 -21.15 4.96
N ILE A 195 20.55 -19.91 4.79
CA ILE A 195 20.44 -18.94 5.90
C ILE A 195 19.47 -19.44 6.97
N LEU A 196 18.34 -20.05 6.59
CA LEU A 196 17.40 -20.62 7.54
C LEU A 196 18.04 -21.77 8.33
N ARG A 197 18.78 -22.66 7.67
CA ARG A 197 19.51 -23.76 8.32
C ARG A 197 20.57 -23.24 9.29
N GLU A 198 21.34 -22.22 8.90
CA GLU A 198 22.34 -21.58 9.77
C GLU A 198 21.69 -20.92 11.00
N LYS A 199 20.54 -20.24 10.81
CA LYS A 199 19.78 -19.64 11.92
C LYS A 199 19.21 -20.68 12.87
N LEU A 200 18.70 -21.79 12.33
CA LEU A 200 18.19 -22.90 13.14
C LEU A 200 19.29 -23.48 14.02
N LEU A 201 20.46 -23.77 13.43
CA LEU A 201 21.60 -24.31 14.16
C LEU A 201 22.08 -23.37 15.29
N ARG A 202 22.06 -22.06 15.04
CA ARG A 202 22.39 -21.05 16.05
C ARG A 202 21.38 -21.05 17.20
N VAL A 203 20.09 -21.12 16.89
CA VAL A 203 19.03 -21.19 17.91
C VAL A 203 19.17 -22.46 18.75
N ASP A 204 19.45 -23.61 18.13
CA ASP A 204 19.68 -24.87 18.85
C ASP A 204 20.87 -24.79 19.80
N ALA A 205 21.97 -24.13 19.38
CA ALA A 205 23.12 -23.89 20.23
C ALA A 205 22.81 -22.94 21.40
N GLU A 206 22.03 -21.88 21.15
CA GLU A 206 21.58 -20.96 22.19
C GLU A 206 20.65 -21.66 23.20
N ILE A 207 19.79 -22.59 22.75
CA ILE A 207 18.96 -23.44 23.64
C ILE A 207 19.83 -24.31 24.54
N ALA A 208 20.86 -24.97 24.01
CA ALA A 208 21.75 -25.83 24.81
C ALA A 208 22.45 -25.05 25.93
N VAL A 209 22.91 -23.82 25.64
CA VAL A 209 23.52 -22.94 26.66
C VAL A 209 22.51 -22.54 27.74
N VAL A 210 21.27 -22.24 27.34
CA VAL A 210 20.19 -21.91 28.29
C VAL A 210 19.84 -23.13 29.14
N ASP A 211 19.79 -24.34 28.58
CA ASP A 211 19.52 -25.57 29.33
C ASP A 211 20.60 -25.86 30.38
N ASP A 212 21.88 -25.67 30.04
CA ASP A 212 22.98 -25.77 31.00
C ASP A 212 22.85 -24.72 32.11
N THR A 213 22.48 -23.48 31.77
CA THR A 213 22.24 -22.40 32.74
C THR A 213 21.06 -22.73 33.67
N ILE A 214 19.98 -23.32 33.14
CA ILE A 214 18.82 -23.76 33.93
C ILE A 214 19.24 -24.88 34.89
N ARG A 215 20.07 -25.82 34.44
CA ARG A 215 20.57 -26.92 35.29
C ARG A 215 21.40 -26.38 36.46
N GLU A 216 22.33 -25.46 36.18
CA GLU A 216 23.15 -24.82 37.21
C GLU A 216 22.30 -24.07 38.25
N ILE A 217 21.30 -23.30 37.81
CA ILE A 217 20.39 -22.59 38.72
C ILE A 217 19.57 -23.57 39.57
N ARG A 218 19.12 -24.70 39.01
CA ARG A 218 18.39 -25.73 39.75
C ARG A 218 19.27 -26.42 40.79
N GLU A 219 20.51 -26.75 40.45
CA GLU A 219 21.49 -27.34 41.37
C GLU A 219 21.80 -26.38 42.53
N ALA A 220 22.03 -25.10 42.24
CA ALA A 220 22.22 -24.05 43.25
C ALA A 220 20.98 -23.88 44.17
N GLN A 221 19.76 -24.07 43.65
CA GLN A 221 18.52 -24.04 44.42
C GLN A 221 18.22 -25.33 45.20
N SER A 222 18.85 -26.47 44.86
CA SER A 222 18.75 -27.71 45.64
C SER A 222 19.74 -27.82 46.80
N HIS A 223 20.80 -27.01 46.82
CA HIS A 223 21.77 -26.91 47.92
C HIS A 223 21.52 -25.85 49.05
N PRO A 224 20.29 -25.33 49.33
CA PRO A 224 20.00 -24.61 50.57
C PRO A 224 19.77 -25.49 51.82
N SER A 225 19.68 -26.81 51.69
CA SER A 225 19.29 -27.72 52.78
C SER A 225 20.40 -28.65 53.31
N GLU A 226 21.64 -28.53 52.84
CA GLU A 226 22.78 -29.36 53.29
C GLU A 226 23.88 -28.52 53.97
N GLN A 227 23.49 -27.44 54.67
CA GLN A 227 24.36 -26.72 55.62
C GLN A 227 23.69 -26.48 56.99
N LEU A 228 22.54 -27.12 57.27
CA LEU A 228 21.85 -27.02 58.56
C LEU A 228 21.79 -28.34 59.36
N ASP A 229 22.54 -29.37 58.98
CA ASP A 229 22.59 -30.66 59.72
C ASP A 229 24.02 -31.15 60.04
N LYS A 230 24.93 -30.21 60.30
CA LYS A 230 26.24 -30.53 60.91
C LYS A 230 26.78 -29.35 61.72
N LYS A 231 26.03 -28.95 62.75
CA LYS A 231 26.55 -28.17 63.87
C LYS A 231 26.00 -28.73 65.18
N ASP A 232 26.77 -29.70 65.68
CA ASP A 232 26.77 -30.44 66.93
C ASP A 232 25.81 -30.00 68.07
N PRO A 233 25.03 -30.95 68.63
CA PRO A 233 24.64 -30.92 70.04
C PRO A 233 25.62 -31.76 70.87
N GLY A 234 26.39 -31.11 71.74
CA GLY A 234 26.87 -31.72 72.98
C GLY A 234 28.37 -31.70 73.24
N SER A 235 28.86 -30.59 73.83
CA SER A 235 29.97 -30.65 74.78
C SER A 235 29.50 -30.02 76.10
N SER A 236 29.24 -30.88 77.08
CA SER A 236 29.12 -30.52 78.49
C SER A 236 29.82 -31.61 79.30
N LYS A 237 31.12 -31.41 79.51
CA LYS A 237 31.94 -31.69 80.70
C LYS A 237 33.42 -31.73 80.34
#